data_AF-A0A971NTF6-F1
#
_entry.id   AF-A0A971NTF6-F1
#
_cell.length_a   1.000
_cell.length_b   1.000
_cell.length_c   1.000
_cell.angle_alpha   90.00
_cell.angle_beta   90.00
_cell.angle_gamma   90.00
#
_symmetry.space_group_name_H-M   'P 1'
#
loop_
_entity.id
_entity.type
_entity.pdbx_description
1 polymer ?
#
loop_
_entity_poly.entity_id
_entity_poly.type
_entity_poly.pdbx_seq_one_letter_code
_entity_poly.pdbx_strand_id
1 'polypeptide(L)'
;MEKKIFRTLSLATAVLLLLGLGITGREAHAQEPDLHIVDTTEDLKDLVQNGVCSANHMNEGPCSLRAAIYEAARYTGGNVTIEVPPGVYKLTLTEPSFEGEPEDHYGDLDFPDLAVGEATDITIIGTGGWDNPSVIDANFIDRVMQIGKNQKVHLENLVLKNGLPMSDDDRRGGGLKILNATVTLVHVRLTNNEALKTSTYNSLGGGISSWSSRLSLWYCELDHNKADDGSAYAGGFDYDTTDIRASTIHHNTVNFELRS
;
A
#
# COMPACT_ATOMS: atom_id res chain seq x y z
N MET A 1 -27.26 50.06 50.16
CA MET A 1 -27.59 49.82 48.73
C MET A 1 -26.34 49.67 47.85
N GLU A 2 -25.13 49.98 48.35
CA GLU A 2 -23.89 50.04 47.56
C GLU A 2 -23.19 48.69 47.30
N LYS A 3 -23.40 47.66 48.13
CA LYS A 3 -22.70 46.36 47.98
C LYS A 3 -23.21 45.47 46.84
N LYS A 4 -24.41 45.72 46.29
CA LYS A 4 -24.97 44.92 45.18
C LYS A 4 -24.46 45.40 43.80
N ILE A 5 -24.08 46.67 43.67
CA ILE A 5 -23.65 47.28 42.40
C ILE A 5 -22.21 46.88 42.04
N PHE A 6 -21.34 46.68 43.05
CA PHE A 6 -19.95 46.27 42.82
C PHE A 6 -19.80 44.80 42.36
N ARG A 7 -20.71 43.91 42.75
CA ARG A 7 -20.67 42.49 42.36
C ARG A 7 -21.13 42.27 40.91
N THR A 8 -22.09 43.05 40.43
CA THR A 8 -22.57 42.96 39.04
C THR A 8 -21.59 43.60 38.05
N LEU A 9 -20.89 44.66 38.46
CA LEU A 9 -19.88 45.30 37.61
C LEU A 9 -18.65 44.38 37.42
N SER A 10 -18.23 43.66 38.46
CA SER A 10 -17.06 42.76 38.39
C SER A 10 -17.29 41.47 37.59
N LEU A 11 -18.55 41.04 37.44
CA LEU A 11 -18.90 39.86 36.65
C LEU A 11 -19.01 40.19 35.14
N ALA A 12 -19.50 41.40 34.82
CA ALA A 12 -19.62 41.87 33.44
C ALA A 12 -18.24 42.06 32.77
N THR A 13 -17.23 42.54 33.51
CA THR A 13 -15.86 42.69 32.98
C THR A 13 -15.18 41.35 32.74
N ALA A 14 -15.45 40.32 33.56
CA ALA A 14 -14.89 38.99 33.37
C ALA A 14 -15.46 38.27 32.13
N VAL A 15 -16.74 38.48 31.81
CA VAL A 15 -17.37 37.92 30.60
C VAL A 15 -16.91 38.64 29.33
N LEU A 16 -16.68 39.96 29.38
CA LEU A 16 -16.15 40.73 28.25
C LEU A 16 -14.66 40.43 27.98
N LEU A 17 -13.86 40.09 29.00
CA LEU A 17 -12.47 39.65 28.83
C LEU A 17 -12.35 38.22 28.27
N LEU A 18 -13.33 37.36 28.53
CA LEU A 18 -13.38 35.99 27.96
C LEU A 18 -13.84 35.98 26.49
N LEU A 19 -14.60 36.98 26.05
CA LEU A 19 -14.99 37.16 24.64
C LEU A 19 -13.88 37.80 23.78
N GLY A 20 -12.88 38.43 24.41
CA GLY A 20 -11.72 39.04 23.75
C GLY A 20 -10.52 38.10 23.54
N LEU A 21 -10.53 36.93 24.18
CA LEU A 21 -9.67 35.80 23.79
C LEU A 21 -10.28 35.19 22.55
N GLY A 22 -10.13 35.90 21.42
CA GLY A 22 -10.34 35.36 20.11
C GLY A 22 -9.57 34.06 20.03
N ILE A 23 -10.30 32.95 20.10
CA ILE A 23 -9.87 31.69 19.52
C ILE A 23 -9.68 32.07 18.06
N THR A 24 -8.46 32.49 17.70
CA THR A 24 -8.03 32.39 16.32
C THR A 24 -8.16 30.91 16.06
N GLY A 25 -9.29 30.51 15.46
CA GLY A 25 -9.40 29.22 14.84
C GLY A 25 -8.20 29.18 13.91
N ARG A 26 -7.16 28.45 14.31
CA ARG A 26 -6.23 27.94 13.33
C ARG A 26 -7.16 27.18 12.40
N GLU A 27 -7.37 27.71 11.21
CA GLU A 27 -7.87 26.89 10.12
C GLU A 27 -6.91 25.71 10.10
N ALA A 28 -7.38 24.57 10.60
CA ALA A 28 -6.75 23.31 10.34
C ALA A 28 -6.99 23.11 8.84
N HIS A 29 -6.14 23.73 8.02
CA HIS A 29 -5.96 23.29 6.66
C HIS A 29 -5.47 21.86 6.82
N ALA A 30 -6.36 20.89 6.59
CA ALA A 30 -5.92 19.57 6.22
C ALA A 30 -4.92 19.81 5.08
N GLN A 31 -3.67 19.41 5.28
CA GLN A 31 -2.70 19.38 4.19
C GLN A 31 -3.35 18.55 3.09
N GLU A 32 -3.57 19.16 1.93
CA GLU A 32 -4.02 18.41 0.76
C GLU A 32 -3.05 17.22 0.60
N PRO A 33 -3.57 16.00 0.40
CA PRO A 33 -2.70 14.84 0.26
C PRO A 33 -1.71 15.09 -0.88
N ASP A 34 -0.45 14.73 -0.66
CA ASP A 34 0.56 14.79 -1.72
C ASP A 34 0.11 13.85 -2.84
N LEU A 35 0.08 14.35 -4.08
CA LEU A 35 -0.49 13.65 -5.22
C LEU A 35 0.61 13.28 -6.22
N HIS A 36 0.68 11.99 -6.56
CA HIS A 36 1.46 11.48 -7.69
C HIS A 36 0.51 10.92 -8.74
N ILE A 37 0.59 11.44 -9.96
CA ILE A 37 -0.16 10.91 -11.10
C ILE A 37 0.83 10.16 -11.98
N VAL A 38 0.66 8.84 -12.05
CA VAL A 38 1.50 8.01 -12.92
C VAL A 38 1.21 8.37 -14.38
N ASP A 39 2.24 8.65 -15.17
CA ASP A 39 2.12 9.09 -16.57
C ASP A 39 2.83 8.18 -17.58
N THR A 40 3.52 7.15 -17.09
CA THR A 40 4.14 6.10 -17.91
C THR A 40 3.83 4.71 -17.38
N THR A 41 3.67 3.76 -18.31
CA THR A 41 3.54 2.31 -17.98
C THR A 41 4.88 1.59 -17.90
N GLU A 42 5.97 2.29 -18.23
CA GLU A 42 7.32 1.74 -18.15
C GLU A 42 7.71 1.49 -16.68
N ASP A 43 8.30 0.32 -16.42
CA ASP A 43 8.83 -0.04 -15.10
C ASP A 43 10.21 0.59 -14.90
N LEU A 44 10.22 1.83 -14.43
CA LEU A 44 11.41 2.64 -14.21
C LEU A 44 11.54 3.03 -12.74
N LYS A 45 12.75 3.04 -12.19
CA LYS A 45 13.01 3.48 -10.82
C LYS A 45 13.18 5.00 -10.72
N ASP A 46 12.91 5.55 -9.54
CA ASP A 46 13.43 6.87 -9.19
C ASP A 46 14.94 6.76 -8.85
N LEU A 47 15.69 7.83 -9.07
CA LEU A 47 17.12 7.87 -8.76
C LEU A 47 17.40 8.47 -7.38
N VAL A 48 16.50 9.30 -6.87
CA VAL A 48 16.73 10.07 -5.64
C VAL A 48 15.43 10.28 -4.88
N GLN A 49 15.43 9.90 -3.61
CA GLN A 49 14.29 10.17 -2.74
C GLN A 49 14.22 11.68 -2.40
N ASN A 50 13.34 12.42 -3.07
CA ASN A 50 13.24 13.88 -2.93
C ASN A 50 11.80 14.42 -2.88
N GLY A 51 10.80 13.54 -2.83
CA GLY A 51 9.38 13.85 -2.84
C GLY A 51 8.81 14.14 -4.24
N VAL A 52 9.59 13.94 -5.30
CA VAL A 52 9.18 14.17 -6.69
C VAL A 52 9.19 12.85 -7.43
N CYS A 53 8.04 12.41 -7.92
CA CYS A 53 7.98 11.23 -8.78
C CYS A 53 8.64 11.54 -10.13
N SER A 54 9.87 11.07 -10.34
CA SER A 54 10.69 11.41 -11.50
C SER A 54 11.61 10.25 -11.87
N ALA A 55 11.09 9.27 -12.62
CA ALA A 55 11.84 8.08 -12.95
C ALA A 55 13.06 8.40 -13.84
N ASN A 56 14.22 7.80 -13.54
CA ASN A 56 15.51 7.98 -14.23
C ASN A 56 16.04 9.43 -14.31
N HIS A 57 15.45 10.38 -13.59
CA HIS A 57 15.86 11.79 -13.59
C HIS A 57 15.78 12.36 -12.18
N MET A 58 16.63 13.32 -11.82
CA MET A 58 16.52 13.96 -10.50
C MET A 58 15.22 14.75 -10.33
N ASN A 59 14.72 15.34 -11.41
CA ASN A 59 13.45 16.05 -11.51
C ASN A 59 12.97 15.96 -12.97
N GLU A 60 11.67 16.20 -13.21
CA GLU A 60 11.05 16.31 -14.55
C GLU A 60 11.12 15.02 -15.41
N GLY A 61 11.50 13.88 -14.83
CA GLY A 61 11.31 12.57 -15.45
C GLY A 61 9.84 12.17 -15.50
N PRO A 62 9.50 11.12 -16.29
CA PRO A 62 8.16 10.55 -16.24
C PRO A 62 7.91 9.95 -14.86
N CYS A 63 6.66 10.02 -14.39
CA CYS A 63 6.24 9.39 -13.17
C CYS A 63 5.79 7.95 -13.45
N SER A 64 6.68 6.98 -13.24
CA SER A 64 6.34 5.55 -13.26
C SER A 64 5.66 5.13 -11.96
N LEU A 65 4.95 3.98 -11.99
CA LEU A 65 4.36 3.42 -10.78
C LEU A 65 5.42 3.09 -9.71
N ARG A 66 6.56 2.53 -10.12
CA ARG A 66 7.66 2.21 -9.18
C ARG A 66 8.25 3.47 -8.56
N ALA A 67 8.50 4.52 -9.33
CA ALA A 67 8.98 5.80 -8.79
C ALA A 67 7.96 6.43 -7.83
N ALA A 68 6.67 6.42 -8.17
CA ALA A 68 5.62 6.96 -7.30
C ALA A 68 5.56 6.23 -5.95
N ILE A 69 5.66 4.90 -5.96
CA ILE A 69 5.69 4.09 -4.73
C ILE A 69 6.97 4.32 -3.96
N TYR A 70 8.12 4.41 -4.64
CA TYR A 70 9.42 4.66 -4.01
C TYR A 70 9.42 5.95 -3.16
N GLU A 71 8.85 7.03 -3.69
CA GLU A 71 8.68 8.29 -2.97
C GLU A 71 7.67 8.17 -1.82
N ALA A 72 6.49 7.60 -2.10
CA ALA A 72 5.40 7.51 -1.13
C ALA A 72 5.72 6.60 0.07
N ALA A 73 6.39 5.47 -0.17
CA ALA A 73 6.59 4.41 0.82
C ALA A 73 7.52 4.79 1.98
N ARG A 74 8.16 5.95 1.90
CA ARG A 74 9.05 6.51 2.93
C ARG A 74 8.59 7.87 3.43
N TYR A 75 7.48 8.38 2.91
CA TYR A 75 6.94 9.66 3.35
C TYR A 75 6.04 9.47 4.58
N THR A 76 6.46 10.06 5.69
CA THR A 76 5.74 10.03 6.98
C THR A 76 5.18 11.40 7.37
N GLY A 77 5.28 12.39 6.46
CA GLY A 77 4.87 13.77 6.68
C GLY A 77 3.36 14.01 6.53
N GLY A 78 2.61 13.06 5.98
CA GLY A 78 1.19 13.18 5.69
C GLY A 78 0.69 12.08 4.77
N ASN A 79 -0.46 12.33 4.15
CA ASN A 79 -1.12 11.38 3.26
C ASN A 79 -0.61 11.53 1.83
N VAL A 80 -0.37 10.42 1.14
CA VAL A 80 0.00 10.40 -0.28
C VAL A 80 -1.06 9.66 -1.07
N THR A 81 -1.50 10.25 -2.19
CA THR A 81 -2.35 9.60 -3.18
C THR A 81 -1.55 9.34 -4.45
N ILE A 82 -1.58 8.10 -4.93
CA ILE A 82 -1.03 7.69 -6.22
C ILE A 82 -2.20 7.35 -7.14
N GLU A 83 -2.42 8.15 -8.17
CA GLU A 83 -3.38 7.85 -9.22
C GLU A 83 -2.70 7.04 -10.32
N VAL A 84 -3.29 5.89 -10.65
CA VAL A 84 -2.80 4.96 -11.66
C VAL A 84 -3.78 4.94 -12.83
N PRO A 85 -3.49 5.65 -13.94
CA PRO A 85 -4.32 5.60 -15.15
C PRO A 85 -4.56 4.18 -15.68
N PRO A 86 -5.64 3.96 -16.44
CA PRO A 86 -5.85 2.70 -17.15
C PRO A 86 -4.62 2.26 -17.95
N GLY A 87 -4.26 0.99 -17.87
CA GLY A 87 -3.08 0.47 -18.55
C GLY A 87 -2.53 -0.79 -17.89
N VAL A 88 -1.52 -1.38 -18.52
CA VAL A 88 -0.79 -2.52 -17.95
C VAL A 88 0.60 -2.06 -17.55
N TYR A 89 0.81 -1.96 -16.24
CA TYR A 89 2.08 -1.62 -15.61
C TYR A 89 2.82 -2.93 -15.36
N LYS A 90 3.59 -3.33 -16.36
CA LYS A 90 4.30 -4.61 -16.37
C LYS A 90 5.65 -4.46 -15.69
N LEU A 91 5.91 -5.21 -14.63
CA LEU A 91 7.22 -5.24 -13.98
C LEU A 91 8.24 -5.96 -14.86
N THR A 92 9.42 -5.36 -15.00
CA THR A 92 10.49 -5.84 -15.91
C THR A 92 11.89 -5.79 -15.31
N LEU A 93 12.09 -5.08 -14.21
CA LEU A 93 13.40 -5.00 -13.54
C LEU A 93 13.62 -6.27 -12.71
N THR A 94 14.44 -7.21 -13.18
CA THR A 94 14.64 -8.53 -12.54
C THR A 94 15.84 -8.63 -11.62
N GLU A 95 16.80 -7.72 -11.76
CA GLU A 95 18.07 -7.75 -11.05
C GLU A 95 18.60 -6.33 -10.81
N PRO A 96 19.44 -6.12 -9.78
CA PRO A 96 20.07 -4.84 -9.54
C PRO A 96 20.97 -4.44 -10.71
N SER A 97 20.98 -3.15 -11.05
CA SER A 97 21.85 -2.57 -12.08
C SER A 97 23.31 -2.48 -11.63
N PHE A 98 23.57 -2.56 -10.32
CA PHE A 98 24.90 -2.56 -9.71
C PHE A 98 24.87 -3.22 -8.33
N GLU A 99 26.02 -3.71 -7.86
CA GLU A 99 26.13 -4.34 -6.54
C GLU A 99 25.77 -3.36 -5.41
N GLY A 100 24.85 -3.77 -4.53
CA GLY A 100 24.39 -2.96 -3.41
C GLY A 100 23.29 -1.96 -3.75
N GLU A 101 22.71 -2.02 -4.95
CA GLU A 101 21.45 -1.33 -5.24
C GLU A 101 20.34 -1.78 -4.28
N PRO A 102 19.53 -0.85 -3.72
CA PRO A 102 18.40 -1.22 -2.88
C PRO A 102 17.41 -2.17 -3.58
N GLU A 103 16.90 -3.16 -2.84
CA GLU A 103 15.96 -4.19 -3.34
C GLU A 103 14.69 -3.57 -3.95
N ASP A 104 14.24 -2.42 -3.43
CA ASP A 104 13.01 -1.76 -3.87
C ASP A 104 13.10 -1.08 -5.25
N HIS A 105 14.25 -1.18 -5.91
CA HIS A 105 14.46 -0.73 -7.29
C HIS A 105 14.21 -1.82 -8.35
N TYR A 106 14.00 -3.07 -7.97
CA TYR A 106 13.72 -4.19 -8.90
C TYR A 106 12.75 -5.19 -8.27
N GLY A 107 12.41 -6.27 -8.97
CA GLY A 107 11.48 -7.29 -8.50
C GLY A 107 10.07 -6.74 -8.32
N ASP A 108 9.49 -6.99 -7.14
CA ASP A 108 8.17 -6.52 -6.73
C ASP A 108 8.18 -5.00 -6.43
N LEU A 109 7.01 -4.45 -6.13
CA LEU A 109 6.89 -3.07 -5.66
C LEU A 109 6.95 -3.07 -4.13
N ASP A 110 8.05 -2.57 -3.59
CA ASP A 110 8.37 -2.64 -2.17
C ASP A 110 7.89 -1.42 -1.38
N PHE A 111 7.36 -1.69 -0.19
CA PHE A 111 7.13 -0.70 0.86
C PHE A 111 8.00 -1.11 2.07
N PRO A 112 9.13 -0.43 2.32
CA PRO A 112 10.10 -0.89 3.31
C PRO A 112 9.56 -0.78 4.74
N ASP A 113 10.21 -1.47 5.68
CA ASP A 113 9.94 -1.30 7.11
C ASP A 113 10.21 0.15 7.56
N LEU A 114 9.29 0.72 8.34
CA LEU A 114 9.50 2.00 9.01
C LEU A 114 9.85 1.84 10.49
N ALA A 115 10.48 2.89 11.05
CA ALA A 115 10.85 2.93 12.46
C ALA A 115 9.61 2.87 13.37
N VAL A 116 9.81 2.46 14.63
CA VAL A 116 8.73 2.43 15.62
C VAL A 116 8.23 3.85 15.90
N GLY A 117 6.92 4.06 15.77
CA GLY A 117 6.29 5.37 15.95
C GLY A 117 6.14 6.17 14.66
N GLU A 118 6.69 5.69 13.55
CA GLU A 118 6.46 6.20 12.21
C GLU A 118 5.42 5.34 11.49
N ALA A 119 4.65 5.95 10.60
CA ALA A 119 3.76 5.26 9.68
C ALA A 119 3.56 6.12 8.44
N THR A 120 3.39 5.46 7.29
CA THR A 120 2.88 6.10 6.08
C THR A 120 1.34 6.19 6.13
N ASP A 121 0.74 6.92 5.18
CA ASP A 121 -0.69 6.83 4.86
C ASP A 121 -0.85 6.96 3.33
N ILE A 122 -0.78 5.84 2.63
CA ILE A 122 -0.68 5.79 1.17
C ILE A 122 -1.98 5.24 0.58
N THR A 123 -2.51 5.95 -0.40
CA THR A 123 -3.69 5.53 -1.16
C THR A 123 -3.28 5.36 -2.63
N ILE A 124 -3.42 4.15 -3.18
CA ILE A 124 -3.17 3.87 -4.60
C ILE A 124 -4.49 3.54 -5.27
N ILE A 125 -4.90 4.37 -6.23
CA ILE A 125 -6.21 4.28 -6.88
C ILE A 125 -6.02 4.07 -8.37
N GLY A 126 -6.52 2.96 -8.89
CA GLY A 126 -6.73 2.80 -10.32
C GLY A 126 -7.85 3.71 -10.80
N THR A 127 -7.60 4.55 -11.81
CA THR A 127 -8.62 5.47 -12.33
C THR A 127 -9.41 4.88 -13.51
N GLY A 128 -9.10 3.64 -13.90
CA GLY A 128 -9.78 2.92 -14.98
C GLY A 128 -11.09 2.25 -14.59
N GLY A 129 -11.94 2.02 -15.58
CA GLY A 129 -13.20 1.28 -15.41
C GLY A 129 -13.03 -0.22 -15.68
N TRP A 130 -14.10 -0.99 -15.50
CA TRP A 130 -14.12 -2.44 -15.73
C TRP A 130 -13.59 -2.88 -17.09
N ASP A 131 -13.89 -2.14 -18.17
CA ASP A 131 -13.47 -2.47 -19.54
C ASP A 131 -12.07 -1.97 -19.89
N ASN A 132 -11.47 -1.13 -19.04
CA ASN A 132 -10.13 -0.59 -19.21
C ASN A 132 -9.49 -0.38 -17.83
N PRO A 133 -9.12 -1.47 -17.14
CA PRO A 133 -8.66 -1.41 -15.76
C PRO A 133 -7.21 -0.91 -15.67
N SER A 134 -6.82 -0.48 -14.47
CA SER A 134 -5.43 -0.26 -14.09
C SER A 134 -4.85 -1.59 -13.58
N VAL A 135 -3.95 -2.18 -14.36
CA VAL A 135 -3.42 -3.53 -14.14
C VAL A 135 -1.95 -3.46 -13.75
N ILE A 136 -1.61 -3.99 -12.59
CA ILE A 136 -0.22 -4.20 -12.15
C ILE A 136 0.11 -5.67 -12.41
N ASP A 137 0.99 -5.90 -13.38
CA ASP A 137 1.39 -7.23 -13.85
C ASP A 137 2.82 -7.50 -13.41
N ALA A 138 2.98 -8.34 -12.38
CA ALA A 138 4.29 -8.71 -11.87
C ALA A 138 5.08 -9.63 -12.81
N ASN A 139 4.50 -10.03 -13.95
CA ASN A 139 5.21 -10.71 -15.03
C ASN A 139 5.98 -11.97 -14.60
N PHE A 140 5.55 -12.60 -13.49
CA PHE A 140 6.18 -13.76 -12.87
C PHE A 140 7.67 -13.56 -12.52
N ILE A 141 8.13 -12.31 -12.33
CA ILE A 141 9.52 -12.03 -11.98
C ILE A 141 9.74 -12.01 -10.46
N ASP A 142 8.74 -11.54 -9.73
CA ASP A 142 8.64 -11.55 -8.27
C ASP A 142 7.15 -11.44 -7.88
N ARG A 143 6.84 -11.15 -6.62
CA ARG A 143 5.50 -10.79 -6.15
C ARG A 143 4.98 -9.54 -6.86
N VAL A 144 3.71 -9.19 -6.63
CA VAL A 144 3.22 -7.87 -7.08
C VAL A 144 3.70 -6.77 -6.13
N MET A 145 3.48 -6.94 -4.82
CA MET A 145 3.94 -6.00 -3.81
C MET A 145 4.36 -6.70 -2.51
N GLN A 146 5.35 -6.12 -1.86
CA GLN A 146 5.72 -6.45 -0.49
C GLN A 146 5.53 -5.23 0.42
N ILE A 147 4.69 -5.38 1.44
CA ILE A 147 4.31 -4.34 2.38
C ILE A 147 4.92 -4.63 3.75
N GLY A 148 5.96 -3.86 4.07
CA GLY A 148 6.72 -3.94 5.29
C GLY A 148 6.05 -3.29 6.50
N LYS A 149 6.75 -3.38 7.63
CA LYS A 149 6.30 -2.96 8.94
C LYS A 149 5.92 -1.48 9.00
N ASN A 150 4.85 -1.20 9.73
CA ASN A 150 4.31 0.13 10.02
C ASN A 150 3.82 0.90 8.77
N GLN A 151 3.69 0.22 7.64
CA GLN A 151 3.05 0.79 6.46
C GLN A 151 1.52 0.81 6.65
N LYS A 152 0.87 1.88 6.16
CA LYS A 152 -0.58 1.94 6.02
C LYS A 152 -0.93 2.19 4.55
N VAL A 153 -1.47 1.17 3.91
CA VAL A 153 -1.70 1.16 2.46
C VAL A 153 -3.18 0.89 2.17
N HIS A 154 -3.78 1.75 1.36
CA HIS A 154 -5.10 1.57 0.77
C HIS A 154 -4.94 1.36 -0.73
N LEU A 155 -5.40 0.20 -1.23
CA LEU A 155 -5.41 -0.12 -2.65
C LEU A 155 -6.85 -0.13 -3.15
N GLU A 156 -7.12 0.60 -4.21
CA GLU A 156 -8.47 0.75 -4.75
C GLU A 156 -8.53 0.60 -6.26
N ASN A 157 -9.48 -0.20 -6.74
CA ASN A 157 -9.81 -0.31 -8.17
C ASN A 157 -8.61 -0.74 -9.05
N LEU A 158 -7.88 -1.77 -8.59
CA LEU A 158 -6.69 -2.32 -9.23
C LEU A 158 -6.86 -3.80 -9.57
N VAL A 159 -6.18 -4.25 -10.63
CA VAL A 159 -5.96 -5.68 -10.89
C VAL A 159 -4.49 -6.00 -10.62
N LEU A 160 -4.23 -6.89 -9.67
CA LEU A 160 -2.91 -7.35 -9.28
C LEU A 160 -2.73 -8.79 -9.76
N LYS A 161 -1.77 -9.04 -10.65
CA LYS A 161 -1.66 -10.35 -11.29
C LYS A 161 -0.24 -10.82 -11.57
N ASN A 162 -0.16 -12.13 -11.79
CA ASN A 162 1.03 -12.84 -12.23
C ASN A 162 2.24 -12.68 -11.30
N GLY A 163 2.01 -12.48 -10.00
CA GLY A 163 3.10 -12.47 -9.04
C GLY A 163 3.61 -13.89 -8.74
N LEU A 164 4.94 -14.03 -8.66
CA LEU A 164 5.66 -15.27 -8.41
C LEU A 164 6.98 -14.97 -7.67
N PRO A 165 7.05 -15.12 -6.34
CA PRO A 165 8.27 -14.87 -5.59
C PRO A 165 9.30 -15.94 -5.93
N MET A 166 10.42 -15.51 -6.51
CA MET A 166 11.49 -16.42 -6.97
C MET A 166 12.63 -16.56 -5.96
N SER A 167 12.72 -15.72 -4.92
CA SER A 167 13.78 -15.81 -3.90
C SER A 167 13.65 -17.07 -3.05
N ASP A 168 14.78 -17.68 -2.66
CA ASP A 168 14.79 -18.96 -1.92
C ASP A 168 14.43 -18.81 -0.43
N ASP A 169 14.56 -17.59 0.10
CA ASP A 169 14.40 -17.32 1.53
C ASP A 169 12.95 -16.98 1.92
N ASP A 170 12.13 -16.46 0.99
CA ASP A 170 10.74 -16.11 1.29
C ASP A 170 9.81 -16.13 0.07
N ARG A 171 9.10 -17.25 -0.11
CA ARG A 171 8.15 -17.47 -1.21
C ARG A 171 6.69 -17.33 -0.80
N ARG A 172 6.36 -16.39 0.08
CA ARG A 172 4.98 -16.13 0.51
C ARG A 172 4.40 -14.92 -0.20
N GLY A 173 3.08 -14.94 -0.44
CA GLY A 173 2.36 -13.75 -0.91
C GLY A 173 2.59 -13.47 -2.39
N GLY A 174 2.19 -14.39 -3.27
CA GLY A 174 2.40 -14.25 -4.71
C GLY A 174 1.91 -12.91 -5.24
N GLY A 175 0.69 -12.51 -4.87
CA GLY A 175 0.19 -11.16 -5.14
C GLY A 175 0.77 -10.18 -4.13
N LEU A 176 0.33 -10.31 -2.88
CA LEU A 176 0.70 -9.42 -1.79
C LEU A 176 1.35 -10.18 -0.64
N LYS A 177 2.48 -9.68 -0.16
CA LYS A 177 3.05 -10.06 1.13
C LYS A 177 2.94 -8.89 2.10
N ILE A 178 2.38 -9.13 3.29
CA ILE A 178 2.06 -8.09 4.26
C ILE A 178 2.60 -8.52 5.64
N LEU A 179 3.42 -7.67 6.26
CA LEU A 179 4.04 -7.96 7.55
C LEU A 179 3.99 -6.74 8.47
N ASN A 180 3.36 -6.87 9.65
CA ASN A 180 3.29 -5.79 10.64
C ASN A 180 2.72 -4.46 10.08
N ALA A 181 1.74 -4.54 9.19
CA ALA A 181 1.19 -3.40 8.46
C ALA A 181 -0.33 -3.30 8.57
N THR A 182 -0.90 -2.19 8.10
CA THR A 182 -2.34 -2.02 7.91
C THR A 182 -2.65 -1.88 6.42
N VAL A 183 -3.42 -2.82 5.87
CA VAL A 183 -3.75 -2.83 4.44
C VAL A 183 -5.26 -2.92 4.25
N THR A 184 -5.79 -2.02 3.42
CA THR A 184 -7.20 -2.03 2.99
C THR A 184 -7.25 -2.19 1.47
N LEU A 185 -8.04 -3.15 1.01
CA LEU A 185 -8.29 -3.43 -0.40
C LEU A 185 -9.76 -3.13 -0.70
N VAL A 186 -10.04 -2.31 -1.71
CA VAL A 186 -11.39 -1.97 -2.15
C VAL A 186 -11.51 -2.12 -3.66
N HIS A 187 -12.44 -2.96 -4.13
CA HIS A 187 -12.56 -3.24 -5.58
C HIS A 187 -11.24 -3.72 -6.21
N VAL A 188 -10.45 -4.50 -5.47
CA VAL A 188 -9.20 -5.06 -5.98
C VAL A 188 -9.41 -6.50 -6.42
N ARG A 189 -8.87 -6.84 -7.59
CA ARG A 189 -8.79 -8.23 -8.05
C ARG A 189 -7.35 -8.74 -7.93
N LEU A 190 -7.15 -9.83 -7.20
CA LEU A 190 -5.89 -10.57 -7.17
C LEU A 190 -6.05 -11.86 -7.96
N THR A 191 -5.39 -11.95 -9.11
CA THR A 191 -5.58 -13.07 -10.03
C THR A 191 -4.30 -13.67 -10.59
N ASN A 192 -4.27 -15.00 -10.75
CA ASN A 192 -3.12 -15.73 -11.29
C ASN A 192 -1.80 -15.47 -10.55
N ASN A 193 -1.86 -15.19 -9.25
CA ASN A 193 -0.67 -15.06 -8.44
C ASN A 193 -0.32 -16.41 -7.80
N GLU A 194 0.96 -16.71 -7.74
CA GLU A 194 1.46 -18.01 -7.34
C GLU A 194 2.58 -17.86 -6.31
N ALA A 195 2.53 -18.66 -5.26
CA ALA A 195 3.60 -18.85 -4.32
C ALA A 195 4.09 -20.28 -4.52
N LEU A 196 5.37 -20.49 -4.85
CA LEU A 196 5.93 -21.82 -5.10
C LEU A 196 6.78 -22.33 -3.94
N LYS A 197 6.71 -23.63 -3.66
CA LYS A 197 7.48 -24.26 -2.60
C LYS A 197 9.00 -24.06 -2.78
N THR A 198 9.74 -23.88 -1.66
CA THR A 198 11.20 -24.08 -1.63
C THR A 198 11.58 -25.36 -0.91
N SER A 199 12.86 -25.74 -0.98
CA SER A 199 13.40 -26.82 -0.15
C SER A 199 13.21 -26.60 1.35
N THR A 200 12.99 -25.36 1.78
CA THR A 200 13.13 -24.93 3.18
C THR A 200 11.80 -24.53 3.81
N TYR A 201 10.84 -24.01 3.03
CA TYR A 201 9.56 -23.51 3.55
C TYR A 201 8.38 -23.89 2.64
N ASN A 202 7.20 -24.09 3.24
CA ASN A 202 5.95 -24.17 2.48
C ASN A 202 5.66 -22.79 1.87
N SER A 203 5.18 -22.79 0.63
CA SER A 203 4.68 -21.57 0.00
C SER A 203 3.26 -21.29 0.49
N LEU A 204 3.04 -20.06 0.97
CA LEU A 204 1.79 -19.64 1.59
C LEU A 204 1.23 -18.42 0.88
N GLY A 205 -0.09 -18.38 0.70
CA GLY A 205 -0.74 -17.15 0.26
C GLY A 205 -0.43 -16.82 -1.19
N GLY A 206 -0.97 -17.58 -2.13
CA GLY A 206 -0.77 -17.32 -3.57
C GLY A 206 -1.26 -15.94 -3.95
N GLY A 207 -2.47 -15.60 -3.52
CA GLY A 207 -3.01 -14.25 -3.63
C GLY A 207 -2.39 -13.33 -2.56
N ILE A 208 -2.63 -13.63 -1.29
CA ILE A 208 -2.21 -12.78 -0.17
C ILE A 208 -1.55 -13.62 0.94
N SER A 209 -0.42 -13.15 1.42
CA SER A 209 0.23 -13.54 2.67
C SER A 209 0.16 -12.38 3.66
N SER A 210 -0.47 -12.56 4.83
CA SER A 210 -0.59 -11.52 5.86
C SER A 210 -0.22 -12.02 7.24
N TRP A 211 0.82 -11.45 7.85
CA TRP A 211 1.27 -11.83 9.20
C TRP A 211 1.35 -10.62 10.11
N SER A 212 0.81 -10.77 11.32
CA SER A 212 0.80 -9.70 12.33
C SER A 212 0.33 -8.38 11.75
N SER A 213 -0.70 -8.40 10.93
CA SER A 213 -1.16 -7.22 10.21
C SER A 213 -2.65 -7.00 10.46
N ARG A 214 -3.17 -5.87 10.00
CA ARG A 214 -4.60 -5.61 9.92
C ARG A 214 -4.98 -5.56 8.45
N LEU A 215 -5.81 -6.50 8.01
CA LEU A 215 -6.19 -6.66 6.61
C LEU A 215 -7.70 -6.52 6.45
N SER A 216 -8.14 -5.66 5.51
CA SER A 216 -9.54 -5.49 5.14
C SER A 216 -9.71 -5.67 3.63
N LEU A 217 -10.65 -6.53 3.22
CA LEU A 217 -11.01 -6.80 1.82
C LEU A 217 -12.47 -6.46 1.61
N TRP A 218 -12.75 -5.41 0.85
CA TRP A 218 -14.11 -4.99 0.53
C TRP A 218 -14.33 -5.04 -0.98
N TYR A 219 -15.37 -5.75 -1.42
CA TYR A 219 -15.71 -5.85 -2.83
C TYR A 219 -14.57 -6.39 -3.71
N CYS A 220 -13.74 -7.26 -3.15
CA CYS A 220 -12.58 -7.82 -3.82
C CYS A 220 -12.88 -9.15 -4.51
N GLU A 221 -12.04 -9.53 -5.47
CA GLU A 221 -12.04 -10.84 -6.10
C GLU A 221 -10.65 -11.47 -5.95
N LEU A 222 -10.57 -12.63 -5.31
CA LEU A 222 -9.35 -13.43 -5.23
C LEU A 222 -9.58 -14.71 -6.03
N ASP A 223 -8.99 -14.79 -7.22
CA ASP A 223 -9.25 -15.87 -8.16
C ASP A 223 -8.00 -16.46 -8.84
N HIS A 224 -8.03 -17.76 -9.15
CA HIS A 224 -6.92 -18.44 -9.86
C HIS A 224 -5.54 -18.31 -9.21
N ASN A 225 -5.48 -18.01 -7.91
CA ASN A 225 -4.22 -17.95 -7.18
C ASN A 225 -3.80 -19.34 -6.69
N LYS A 226 -2.49 -19.53 -6.52
CA LYS A 226 -1.87 -20.82 -6.22
C LYS A 226 -0.83 -20.75 -5.12
N ALA A 227 -0.83 -21.73 -4.24
CA ALA A 227 0.20 -21.93 -3.20
C ALA A 227 0.14 -23.36 -2.67
N ASP A 228 1.15 -23.83 -1.94
CA ASP A 228 1.04 -25.14 -1.28
C ASP A 228 -0.03 -25.14 -0.17
N ASP A 229 -0.19 -24.00 0.52
CA ASP A 229 -1.17 -23.80 1.56
C ASP A 229 -1.72 -22.36 1.53
N GLY A 230 -3.02 -22.20 1.81
CA GLY A 230 -3.73 -20.92 1.71
C GLY A 230 -3.62 -20.25 0.34
N SER A 231 -3.99 -20.94 -0.74
CA SER A 231 -3.79 -20.47 -2.13
C SER A 231 -4.38 -19.08 -2.43
N ALA A 232 -5.55 -18.76 -1.88
CA ALA A 232 -6.11 -17.41 -1.99
C ALA A 232 -5.49 -16.46 -0.96
N TYR A 233 -5.50 -16.90 0.30
CA TYR A 233 -5.10 -16.14 1.47
C TYR A 233 -4.48 -17.08 2.48
N ALA A 234 -3.34 -16.69 3.02
CA ALA A 234 -2.74 -17.29 4.20
C ALA A 234 -2.38 -16.17 5.18
N GLY A 235 -2.70 -16.36 6.47
CA GLY A 235 -2.28 -15.42 7.49
C GLY A 235 -2.25 -15.99 8.89
N GLY A 236 -1.66 -15.22 9.81
CA GLY A 236 -1.48 -15.63 11.20
C GLY A 236 -0.94 -14.53 12.10
N PHE A 237 -1.29 -14.61 13.39
CA PHE A 237 -0.90 -13.65 14.42
C PHE A 237 -1.30 -12.20 14.14
N ASP A 238 -2.34 -11.98 13.33
CA ASP A 238 -2.86 -10.66 12.98
C ASP A 238 -3.21 -9.86 14.24
N TYR A 239 -2.81 -8.58 14.28
CA TYR A 239 -3.07 -7.69 15.43
C TYR A 239 -4.57 -7.43 15.64
N ASP A 240 -5.36 -7.69 14.61
CA ASP A 240 -6.81 -7.54 14.57
C ASP A 240 -7.42 -8.62 13.66
N THR A 241 -8.75 -8.68 13.61
CA THR A 241 -9.47 -9.62 12.75
C THR A 241 -9.31 -9.23 11.29
N THR A 242 -8.92 -10.17 10.43
CA THR A 242 -9.01 -9.99 8.98
C THR A 242 -10.50 -9.86 8.58
N ASP A 243 -10.87 -8.73 7.96
CA ASP A 243 -12.26 -8.39 7.63
C ASP A 243 -12.53 -8.53 6.14
N ILE A 244 -13.35 -9.51 5.76
CA ILE A 244 -13.70 -9.78 4.35
C ILE A 244 -15.18 -9.51 4.16
N ARG A 245 -15.52 -8.52 3.32
CA ARG A 245 -16.90 -8.10 3.06
C ARG A 245 -17.19 -8.04 1.58
N ALA A 246 -18.36 -8.55 1.20
CA ALA A 246 -18.87 -8.50 -0.17
C ALA A 246 -17.86 -8.93 -1.25
N SER A 247 -16.96 -9.86 -0.90
CA SER A 247 -15.84 -10.28 -1.75
C SER A 247 -16.06 -11.73 -2.23
N THR A 248 -15.48 -12.07 -3.38
CA THR A 248 -15.55 -13.41 -3.96
C THR A 248 -14.18 -14.07 -3.92
N ILE A 249 -14.14 -15.32 -3.46
CA ILE A 249 -12.91 -16.12 -3.41
C ILE A 249 -13.20 -17.45 -4.11
N HIS A 250 -12.59 -17.68 -5.28
CA HIS A 250 -12.94 -18.84 -6.12
C HIS A 250 -11.79 -19.29 -7.02
N HIS A 251 -11.82 -20.54 -7.48
CA HIS A 251 -10.86 -21.07 -8.45
C HIS A 251 -9.38 -20.99 -8.02
N ASN A 252 -9.11 -20.74 -6.73
CA ASN A 252 -7.78 -20.83 -6.16
C ASN A 252 -7.46 -22.30 -5.89
N THR A 253 -6.25 -22.74 -6.23
CA THR A 253 -5.87 -24.16 -6.19
C THR A 253 -4.53 -24.34 -5.51
N VAL A 254 -4.33 -25.46 -4.82
CA VAL A 254 -3.00 -25.76 -4.29
C VAL A 254 -2.03 -26.16 -5.40
N ASN A 255 -0.74 -25.95 -5.20
CA ASN A 255 0.30 -26.50 -6.06
C ASN A 255 0.33 -28.02 -5.90
N PHE A 256 -0.41 -28.72 -6.74
CA PHE A 256 -0.27 -30.17 -6.84
C PHE A 256 0.94 -30.50 -7.71
N GLU A 257 2.14 -30.40 -7.15
CA GLU A 257 3.17 -31.34 -7.60
C GLU A 257 2.79 -32.71 -7.03
N LEU A 258 2.62 -33.69 -7.91
CA LEU A 258 2.48 -35.09 -7.55
C LEU A 258 3.61 -35.42 -6.58
N ARG A 259 3.27 -35.62 -5.30
CA ARG A 259 4.20 -36.16 -4.33
C ARG A 259 4.57 -37.57 -4.81
N SER A 260 5.63 -37.68 -5.61
CA SER A 260 6.26 -38.94 -5.98
C SER A 260 7.19 -39.39 -4.86
#